data_AF-A0A968LQC7-F1
#
_entry.id   AF-A0A968LQC7-F1
#
_cell.length_a   1.000
_cell.length_b   1.000
_cell.length_c   1.000
_cell.angle_alpha   90.00
_cell.angle_beta   90.00
_cell.angle_gamma   90.00
#
_symmetry.space_group_name_H-M   'P 1'
#
loop_
_entity.id
_entity.type
_entity.pdbx_description
1 polymer ?
#
loop_
_entity_poly.entity_id
_entity_poly.type
_entity_poly.pdbx_seq_one_letter_code
_entity_poly.pdbx_strand_id
1 'polypeptide(L)'
;MQTDRAVKTAPVVPREKPAVRQPAGVAVETVANTPLEVSLSTCGNPATLRDLMIQSNVGEAQPAFTLSTLELTKPGATLNLIGNARASVAEYLDFAAAWGKANNRPIFMGEFGAYGKADMDSRARWTQFVREETEKRQMTWGYWEFGAGFGVYDRSASVWITPLLNALLPK
;
A
#
# COMPACT_ATOMS: atom_id res chain seq x y z
N MET A 1 22.49 -15.36 -55.88
CA MET A 1 21.14 -14.92 -55.46
C MET A 1 21.27 -14.34 -54.07
N GLN A 2 20.67 -13.16 -53.87
CA GLN A 2 20.44 -12.42 -52.62
C GLN A 2 21.66 -12.01 -51.78
N THR A 3 21.95 -10.71 -51.85
CA THR A 3 22.77 -9.95 -50.91
C THR A 3 22.01 -9.72 -49.61
N ASP A 4 22.54 -10.17 -48.48
CA ASP A 4 22.05 -9.78 -47.15
C ASP A 4 22.30 -8.27 -46.93
N ARG A 5 21.23 -7.48 -46.96
CA ARG A 5 21.26 -6.10 -46.47
C ARG A 5 20.95 -6.12 -44.97
N ALA A 6 21.98 -5.96 -44.15
CA ALA A 6 21.79 -5.66 -42.73
C ALA A 6 21.07 -4.32 -42.58
N VAL A 7 19.84 -4.35 -42.07
CA VAL A 7 19.08 -3.15 -41.67
C VAL A 7 19.67 -2.66 -40.35
N LYS A 8 20.46 -1.58 -40.39
CA LYS A 8 20.84 -0.85 -39.17
C LYS A 8 19.62 -0.08 -38.67
N THR A 9 18.96 -0.59 -37.64
CA THR A 9 17.96 0.17 -36.89
C THR A 9 18.68 1.22 -36.03
N ALA A 10 18.41 2.50 -36.28
CA ALA A 10 18.90 3.57 -35.41
C ALA A 10 18.28 3.44 -33.99
N PRO A 11 19.03 3.78 -32.93
CA PRO A 11 18.50 3.74 -31.58
C PRO A 11 17.31 4.70 -31.44
N VAL A 12 16.21 4.21 -30.88
CA VAL A 12 15.06 5.04 -30.50
C VAL A 12 15.50 5.90 -29.32
N VAL A 13 15.76 7.18 -29.57
CA VAL A 13 15.97 8.17 -28.51
C VAL A 13 14.61 8.44 -27.87
N PRO A 14 14.41 8.18 -26.56
CA PRO A 14 13.17 8.53 -25.89
C PRO A 14 12.94 10.03 -26.03
N ARG A 15 11.77 10.44 -26.55
CA ARG A 15 11.38 11.85 -26.50
C ARG A 15 11.25 12.23 -25.03
N GLU A 16 12.11 13.13 -24.55
CA GLU A 16 11.89 13.78 -23.26
C GLU A 16 10.51 14.44 -23.30
N LYS A 17 9.61 14.01 -22.41
CA LYS A 17 8.36 14.74 -22.19
C LYS A 17 8.74 16.15 -21.73
N PRO A 18 8.13 17.21 -22.27
CA PRO A 18 8.36 18.55 -21.76
C PRO A 18 8.13 18.56 -20.25
N ALA A 19 9.08 19.10 -19.49
CA ALA A 19 8.93 19.25 -18.06
C ALA A 19 7.68 20.08 -17.79
N VAL A 20 6.64 19.45 -17.23
CA VAL A 20 5.48 20.18 -16.73
C VAL A 20 6.01 21.01 -15.56
N ARG A 21 5.99 22.34 -15.69
CA ARG A 21 6.42 23.24 -14.63
C ARG A 21 5.53 22.97 -13.41
N GLN A 22 6.11 22.39 -12.37
CA GLN A 22 5.39 22.18 -11.12
C GLN A 22 4.96 23.55 -10.57
N PRO A 23 3.71 23.70 -10.09
CA PRO A 23 3.30 24.92 -9.42
C PRO A 23 4.23 25.18 -8.22
N ALA A 24 4.45 26.45 -7.91
CA ALA A 24 5.27 26.82 -6.75
C ALA A 24 4.66 26.20 -5.49
N GLY A 25 5.48 25.50 -4.72
CA GLY A 25 5.08 25.00 -3.39
C GLY A 25 4.81 26.16 -2.44
N VAL A 26 4.07 25.87 -1.37
CA VAL A 26 3.78 26.83 -0.30
C VAL A 26 4.62 26.45 0.93
N ALA A 27 5.40 27.40 1.43
CA ALA A 27 6.07 27.24 2.71
C ALA A 27 5.06 27.44 3.83
N VAL A 28 5.09 26.55 4.82
CA VAL A 28 4.19 26.59 5.97
C VAL A 28 4.97 26.35 7.25
N GLU A 29 4.49 26.95 8.33
CA GLU A 29 4.96 26.70 9.68
C GLU A 29 3.82 26.09 10.49
N THR A 30 4.14 25.14 11.37
CA THR A 30 3.17 24.52 12.25
C THR A 30 3.83 24.14 13.57
N VAL A 31 2.99 23.86 14.57
CA VAL A 31 3.40 23.36 15.88
C VAL A 31 2.77 22.00 16.12
N ALA A 32 3.45 21.14 16.88
CA ALA A 32 2.96 19.79 17.17
C ALA A 32 1.54 19.81 17.74
N ASN A 33 0.70 18.90 17.24
CA ASN A 33 -0.71 18.71 17.61
C ASN A 33 -1.68 19.84 17.21
N THR A 34 -1.26 20.79 16.38
CA THR A 34 -2.17 21.77 15.77
C THR A 34 -2.42 21.39 14.31
N PRO A 35 -3.67 21.05 13.92
CA PRO A 35 -4.02 20.82 12.53
C PRO A 35 -3.70 22.07 11.69
N LEU A 36 -3.02 21.85 10.56
CA LEU A 36 -2.72 22.89 9.58
C LEU A 36 -3.54 22.62 8.32
N GLU A 37 -4.37 23.57 7.93
CA GLU A 37 -5.10 23.54 6.66
C GLU A 37 -4.36 24.37 5.61
N VAL A 38 -4.08 23.76 4.46
CA VAL A 38 -3.46 24.43 3.32
C VAL A 38 -4.40 24.33 2.13
N SER A 39 -4.95 25.46 1.68
CA SER A 39 -5.80 25.48 0.50
C SER A 39 -4.98 25.19 -0.75
N LEU A 40 -5.39 24.21 -1.57
CA LEU A 40 -4.70 23.93 -2.83
C LEU A 40 -4.69 25.11 -3.81
N SER A 41 -5.58 26.09 -3.61
CA SER A 41 -5.54 27.35 -4.38
C SER A 41 -4.25 28.15 -4.18
N THR A 42 -3.58 28.03 -3.02
CA THR A 42 -2.28 28.66 -2.78
C THR A 42 -1.12 27.88 -3.43
N CYS A 43 -1.34 26.62 -3.79
CA CYS A 43 -0.41 25.73 -4.49
C CYS A 43 -0.64 25.71 -6.01
N GLY A 44 -1.08 26.82 -6.60
CA GLY A 44 -1.35 26.94 -8.04
C GLY A 44 -2.69 26.34 -8.51
N ASN A 45 -3.56 25.94 -7.58
CA ASN A 45 -4.92 25.44 -7.84
C ASN A 45 -5.00 24.31 -8.89
N PRO A 46 -4.31 23.17 -8.68
CA PRO A 46 -4.27 22.10 -9.66
C PRO A 46 -5.66 21.47 -9.86
N ALA A 47 -6.05 21.26 -11.12
CA ALA A 47 -7.26 20.52 -11.47
C ALA A 47 -7.17 19.02 -11.12
N THR A 48 -5.95 18.49 -10.95
CA THR A 48 -5.70 17.11 -10.53
C THR A 48 -4.45 17.06 -9.68
N LEU A 49 -4.55 16.44 -8.51
CA LEU A 49 -3.40 16.14 -7.66
C LEU A 49 -2.95 14.71 -7.92
N ARG A 50 -1.70 14.53 -8.36
CA ARG A 50 -1.09 13.20 -8.57
C ARG A 50 -0.12 12.86 -7.44
N ASP A 51 0.79 13.80 -7.16
CA ASP A 51 1.82 13.67 -6.15
C ASP A 51 1.70 14.85 -5.17
N LEU A 52 1.83 14.55 -3.88
CA LEU A 52 1.97 15.54 -2.82
C LEU A 52 3.32 15.33 -2.15
N MET A 53 4.18 16.35 -2.17
CA MET A 53 5.50 16.30 -1.55
C MET A 53 5.51 17.21 -0.33
N ILE A 54 5.89 16.65 0.82
CA ILE A 54 6.16 17.39 2.05
C ILE A 54 7.67 17.29 2.29
N GLN A 55 8.34 18.43 2.35
CA GLN A 55 9.79 18.48 2.56
C GLN A 55 10.15 19.62 3.50
N SER A 56 11.28 19.48 4.17
CA SER A 56 11.93 20.60 4.85
C SER A 56 12.39 21.62 3.82
N ASN A 57 12.10 22.90 4.05
CA ASN A 57 12.59 24.01 3.22
C ASN A 57 13.77 24.77 3.88
N VAL A 58 14.42 24.16 4.86
CA VAL A 58 15.62 24.70 5.51
C VAL A 58 16.82 23.81 5.22
N GLY A 59 17.99 24.42 5.07
CA GLY A 59 19.24 23.71 4.74
C GLY A 59 19.83 22.90 5.90
N GLU A 60 19.24 22.98 7.08
CA GLU A 60 19.70 22.32 8.31
C GLU A 60 18.81 21.11 8.65
N ALA A 61 19.42 20.08 9.24
CA ALA A 61 18.72 18.88 9.68
C ALA A 61 17.65 19.23 10.72
N GLN A 62 16.43 18.75 10.50
CA GLN A 62 15.30 18.95 11.40
C GLN A 62 15.12 17.75 12.34
N PRO A 63 14.58 17.95 13.56
CA PRO A 63 14.16 16.84 14.41
C PRO A 63 13.16 15.93 13.69
N ALA A 64 13.22 14.63 13.99
CA ALA A 64 12.25 13.67 13.46
C ALA A 64 10.83 14.01 13.95
N PHE A 65 9.85 13.93 13.06
CA PHE A 65 8.44 14.07 13.39
C PHE A 65 7.63 12.95 12.73
N THR A 66 6.44 12.69 13.26
CA THR A 66 5.47 11.76 12.66
C THR A 66 4.24 12.53 12.24
N LEU A 67 3.80 12.33 11.00
CA LEU A 67 2.48 12.77 10.57
C LEU A 67 1.46 11.71 11.02
N SER A 68 0.60 12.06 11.97
CA SER A 68 -0.47 11.18 12.45
C SER A 68 -1.68 11.18 11.52
N THR A 69 -1.97 12.33 10.91
CA THR A 69 -3.06 12.53 9.95
C THR A 69 -2.58 13.38 8.79
N LEU A 70 -3.09 13.08 7.61
CA LEU A 70 -2.98 13.91 6.41
C LEU A 70 -4.19 13.61 5.56
N GLU A 71 -4.95 14.65 5.23
CA GLU A 71 -6.26 14.50 4.60
C GLU A 71 -6.37 15.48 3.43
N LEU A 72 -7.00 15.04 2.35
CA LEU A 72 -7.49 15.89 1.29
C LEU A 72 -9.00 16.06 1.46
N THR A 73 -9.43 17.28 1.75
CA THR A 73 -10.83 17.59 2.02
C THR A 73 -11.46 18.39 0.88
N LYS A 74 -12.75 18.15 0.66
CA LYS A 74 -13.65 19.00 -0.14
C LYS A 74 -15.01 19.04 0.56
N PRO A 75 -15.92 19.97 0.21
CA PRO A 75 -17.27 19.96 0.76
C PRO A 75 -17.92 18.57 0.62
N GLY A 76 -18.24 17.96 1.76
CA GLY A 76 -18.91 16.66 1.85
C GLY A 76 -18.03 15.42 1.61
N ALA A 77 -16.70 15.55 1.47
CA ALA A 77 -15.82 14.37 1.35
C ALA A 77 -14.40 14.62 1.88
N THR A 78 -13.84 13.58 2.50
CA THR A 78 -12.47 13.55 3.01
C THR A 78 -11.77 12.31 2.47
N LEU A 79 -10.55 12.47 1.99
CA LEU A 79 -9.66 11.40 1.57
C LEU A 79 -8.45 11.37 2.50
N ASN A 80 -8.26 10.27 3.23
CA ASN A 80 -7.05 10.05 4.03
C ASN A 80 -5.86 9.78 3.10
N LEU A 81 -4.79 10.56 3.24
CA LEU A 81 -3.55 10.42 2.48
C LEU A 81 -2.47 9.66 3.25
N ILE A 82 -2.66 9.44 4.56
CA ILE A 82 -1.84 8.53 5.36
C ILE A 82 -2.68 7.31 5.70
N GLY A 83 -2.23 6.16 5.21
CA GLY A 83 -2.77 4.86 5.59
C GLY A 83 -1.98 4.24 6.73
N ASN A 84 -2.62 3.38 7.50
CA ASN A 84 -1.93 2.41 8.36
C ASN A 84 -2.08 1.01 7.75
N ALA A 85 -1.23 0.07 8.19
CA ALA A 85 -1.21 -1.29 7.64
C ALA A 85 -2.58 -1.98 7.66
N ARG A 86 -3.43 -1.71 8.67
CA ARG A 86 -4.78 -2.29 8.76
C ARG A 86 -5.72 -1.68 7.72
N ALA A 87 -5.72 -0.35 7.60
CA ALA A 87 -6.54 0.36 6.63
C ALA A 87 -6.18 -0.04 5.18
N SER A 88 -4.88 -0.15 4.87
CA SER A 88 -4.45 -0.56 3.52
C SER A 88 -4.90 -1.98 3.17
N VAL A 89 -4.79 -2.94 4.09
CA VAL A 89 -5.29 -4.30 3.87
C VAL A 89 -6.81 -4.29 3.65
N ALA A 90 -7.55 -3.58 4.50
CA ALA A 90 -9.01 -3.48 4.37
C ALA A 90 -9.42 -2.88 3.02
N GLU A 91 -8.74 -1.82 2.57
CA GLU A 91 -9.01 -1.15 1.29
C GLU A 91 -8.81 -2.09 0.10
N TYR A 92 -7.70 -2.85 0.06
CA TYR A 92 -7.46 -3.81 -1.02
C TYR A 92 -8.51 -4.93 -1.04
N LEU A 93 -8.94 -5.39 0.13
CA LEU A 93 -9.99 -6.40 0.25
C LEU A 93 -11.36 -5.84 -0.15
N ASP A 94 -11.67 -4.59 0.21
CA ASP A 94 -12.91 -3.89 -0.21
C ASP A 94 -12.96 -3.73 -1.71
N PHE A 95 -11.85 -3.34 -2.33
CA PHE A 95 -11.73 -3.24 -3.77
C PHE A 95 -12.01 -4.60 -4.45
N ALA A 96 -11.38 -5.68 -3.98
CA ALA A 96 -11.57 -7.02 -4.54
C ALA A 96 -13.01 -7.51 -4.36
N ALA A 97 -13.60 -7.32 -3.18
CA ALA A 97 -14.98 -7.70 -2.88
C ALA A 97 -16.00 -6.93 -3.74
N ALA A 98 -15.80 -5.60 -3.87
CA ALA A 98 -16.65 -4.76 -4.70
C ALA A 98 -16.59 -5.19 -6.18
N TRP A 99 -15.40 -5.51 -6.70
CA TRP A 99 -15.24 -6.04 -8.05
C TRP A 99 -15.96 -7.39 -8.21
N GLY A 100 -15.80 -8.32 -7.26
CA GLY A 100 -16.45 -9.63 -7.30
C GLY A 100 -17.98 -9.52 -7.34
N LYS A 101 -18.54 -8.65 -6.49
CA LYS A 101 -19.98 -8.34 -6.48
C LYS A 101 -20.45 -7.76 -7.81
N ALA A 102 -19.74 -6.77 -8.35
CA ALA A 102 -20.11 -6.12 -9.61
C ALA A 102 -20.09 -7.08 -10.80
N ASN A 103 -19.24 -8.12 -10.76
CA ASN A 103 -19.06 -9.08 -11.85
C ASN A 103 -19.75 -10.44 -11.60
N ASN A 104 -20.48 -10.59 -10.50
CA ASN A 104 -21.08 -11.85 -10.08
C ASN A 104 -20.08 -13.02 -10.03
N ARG A 105 -18.90 -12.78 -9.46
CA ARG A 105 -17.82 -13.77 -9.32
C ARG A 105 -17.39 -13.90 -7.85
N PRO A 106 -17.34 -15.11 -7.29
CA PRO A 106 -16.70 -15.35 -6.01
C PRO A 106 -15.22 -14.97 -6.06
N ILE A 107 -14.69 -14.44 -4.96
CA ILE A 107 -13.25 -14.14 -4.83
C ILE A 107 -12.62 -15.10 -3.84
N PHE A 108 -11.51 -15.68 -4.27
CA PHE A 108 -10.62 -16.49 -3.45
C PHE A 108 -9.29 -15.78 -3.30
N MET A 109 -8.92 -15.43 -2.07
CA MET A 109 -7.60 -14.88 -1.75
C MET A 109 -6.61 -16.05 -1.66
N GLY A 110 -5.99 -16.38 -2.79
CA GLY A 110 -5.19 -17.60 -2.93
C GLY A 110 -3.93 -17.66 -2.07
N GLU A 111 -3.35 -16.51 -1.72
CA GLU A 111 -2.14 -16.43 -0.92
C GLU A 111 -2.16 -15.22 0.01
N PHE A 112 -1.80 -15.44 1.26
CA PHE A 112 -1.42 -14.41 2.23
C PHE A 112 -0.54 -15.05 3.30
N GLY A 113 0.45 -14.31 3.79
CA GLY A 113 1.35 -14.78 4.83
C GLY A 113 2.40 -13.74 5.18
N ALA A 114 3.01 -13.89 6.36
CA ALA A 114 4.13 -13.06 6.81
C ALA A 114 5.39 -13.93 6.96
N TYR A 115 6.49 -13.49 6.35
CA TYR A 115 7.73 -14.26 6.25
C TYR A 115 8.33 -14.58 7.62
N GLY A 116 8.92 -15.77 7.77
CA GLY A 116 9.45 -16.30 9.03
C GLY A 116 10.58 -15.51 9.68
N LYS A 117 11.17 -14.53 8.98
CA LYS A 117 12.15 -13.60 9.57
C LYS A 117 11.50 -12.46 10.38
N ALA A 118 10.20 -12.21 10.22
CA ALA A 118 9.48 -11.21 11.01
C ALA A 118 9.18 -11.74 12.41
N ASP A 119 8.95 -10.84 13.38
CA ASP A 119 8.63 -11.24 14.75
C ASP A 119 7.32 -12.04 14.82
N MET A 120 7.29 -13.09 15.65
CA MET A 120 6.18 -14.04 15.68
C MET A 120 4.85 -13.38 16.08
N ASP A 121 4.87 -12.44 17.02
CA ASP A 121 3.65 -11.80 17.50
C ASP A 121 3.02 -10.92 16.43
N SER A 122 3.82 -10.18 15.66
CA SER A 122 3.33 -9.42 14.51
C SER A 122 2.86 -10.33 13.39
N ARG A 123 3.56 -11.45 13.12
CA ARG A 123 3.10 -12.44 12.14
C ARG A 123 1.71 -12.98 12.52
N ALA A 124 1.51 -13.36 13.78
CA ALA A 124 0.22 -13.86 14.27
C ALA A 124 -0.87 -12.78 14.20
N ARG A 125 -0.62 -11.56 14.71
CA ARG A 125 -1.59 -10.44 14.65
C ARG A 125 -1.97 -10.08 13.23
N TRP A 126 -1.00 -10.01 12.32
CA TRP A 126 -1.24 -9.68 10.92
C TRP A 126 -2.02 -10.80 10.21
N THR A 127 -1.63 -12.06 10.42
CA THR A 127 -2.30 -13.23 9.83
C THR A 127 -3.76 -13.31 10.28
N GLN A 128 -4.01 -13.14 11.58
CA GLN A 128 -5.37 -13.09 12.14
C GLN A 128 -6.17 -11.95 11.51
N PHE A 129 -5.62 -10.74 11.46
CA PHE A 129 -6.30 -9.58 10.91
C PHE A 129 -6.69 -9.79 9.44
N VAL A 130 -5.76 -10.26 8.60
CA VAL A 130 -6.04 -10.50 7.17
C VAL A 130 -7.10 -11.58 6.98
N ARG A 131 -7.03 -12.67 7.76
CA ARG A 131 -8.03 -13.76 7.73
C ARG A 131 -9.42 -13.26 8.11
N GLU A 132 -9.54 -12.56 9.24
CA GLU A 132 -10.81 -11.99 9.71
C GLU A 132 -11.39 -10.96 8.73
N GLU A 133 -10.56 -10.07 8.18
CA GLU A 133 -11.02 -9.07 7.21
C GLU A 133 -11.47 -9.69 5.89
N THR A 134 -10.85 -10.79 5.47
CA THR A 134 -11.28 -11.54 4.28
C THR A 134 -12.62 -12.23 4.52
N GLU A 135 -12.78 -12.88 5.68
CA GLU A 135 -14.02 -13.57 6.07
C GLU A 135 -15.21 -12.60 6.21
N LYS A 136 -14.99 -11.40 6.78
CA LYS A 136 -16.00 -10.33 6.86
C LYS A 136 -16.59 -9.95 5.51
N ARG A 137 -15.82 -10.12 4.42
CA ARG A 137 -16.22 -9.83 3.04
C ARG A 137 -16.76 -11.04 2.31
N GLN A 138 -17.00 -12.15 3.02
CA GLN A 138 -17.51 -13.41 2.47
C GLN A 138 -16.59 -14.01 1.39
N MET A 139 -15.29 -13.73 1.47
CA MET A 139 -14.27 -14.28 0.59
C MET A 139 -13.62 -15.51 1.23
N THR A 140 -13.23 -16.49 0.41
CA THR A 140 -12.44 -17.63 0.87
C THR A 140 -10.95 -17.35 0.74
N TRP A 141 -10.11 -18.13 1.43
CA TRP A 141 -8.67 -17.86 1.49
C TRP A 141 -7.81 -19.13 1.53
N GLY A 142 -6.57 -19.00 1.07
CA GLY A 142 -5.50 -19.99 1.19
C GLY A 142 -4.27 -19.36 1.86
N TYR A 143 -3.83 -19.94 2.98
CA TYR A 143 -2.64 -19.44 3.68
C TYR A 143 -1.37 -19.85 2.94
N TRP A 144 -0.45 -18.88 2.75
CA TRP A 144 0.89 -19.14 2.26
C TRP A 144 1.86 -19.14 3.45
N GLU A 145 2.46 -20.27 3.83
CA GLU A 145 2.23 -21.62 3.32
C GLU A 145 2.39 -22.68 4.42
N PHE A 146 2.41 -23.96 4.05
CA PHE A 146 2.34 -25.05 5.00
C PHE A 146 3.59 -25.15 5.89
N GLY A 147 4.82 -25.16 5.36
CA GLY A 147 5.99 -25.53 6.18
C GLY A 147 7.38 -25.13 5.69
N ALA A 148 7.49 -24.11 4.86
CA ALA A 148 8.74 -23.48 4.44
C ALA A 148 8.89 -22.08 5.07
N GLY A 149 9.29 -21.08 4.28
CA GLY A 149 9.64 -19.74 4.78
C GLY A 149 8.49 -19.00 5.44
N PHE A 150 7.25 -19.39 5.18
CA PHE A 150 6.05 -18.77 5.78
C PHE A 150 5.29 -19.77 6.66
N GLY A 151 5.83 -20.97 6.82
CA GLY A 151 5.16 -22.14 7.39
C GLY A 151 4.34 -21.86 8.64
N VAL A 152 3.15 -22.47 8.69
CA VAL A 152 2.36 -22.67 9.91
C VAL A 152 2.71 -24.01 10.59
N TYR A 153 3.44 -24.89 9.91
CA TYR A 153 3.90 -26.19 10.38
C TYR A 153 5.42 -26.32 10.28
N ASP A 154 6.07 -26.69 11.38
CA ASP A 154 7.48 -27.07 11.38
C ASP A 154 7.60 -28.53 10.95
N ARG A 155 8.08 -28.75 9.73
CA ARG A 155 8.28 -30.10 9.16
C ARG A 155 9.38 -30.90 9.86
N SER A 156 10.39 -30.22 10.41
CA SER A 156 11.53 -30.87 11.07
C SER A 156 11.14 -31.36 12.46
N ALA A 157 10.44 -30.52 13.21
CA ALA A 157 9.94 -30.86 14.54
C ALA A 157 8.60 -31.62 14.50
N SER A 158 7.95 -31.68 13.33
CA SER A 158 6.63 -32.28 13.14
C SER A 158 5.54 -31.67 14.05
N VAL A 159 5.61 -30.36 14.27
CA VAL A 159 4.69 -29.62 15.15
C VAL A 159 4.11 -28.39 14.45
N TRP A 160 2.89 -28.02 14.86
CA TRP A 160 2.30 -26.74 14.47
C TRP A 160 2.99 -25.57 15.16
N ILE A 161 3.12 -24.46 14.44
CA ILE A 161 3.48 -23.17 15.01
C ILE A 161 2.20 -22.58 15.62
N THR A 162 1.95 -22.92 16.88
CA THR A 162 0.69 -22.65 17.60
C THR A 162 0.16 -21.21 17.45
N PRO A 163 0.98 -20.14 17.53
CA PRO A 163 0.47 -18.78 17.33
C PRO A 163 -0.15 -18.55 15.95
N LEU A 164 0.44 -19.10 14.89
CA LEU A 164 -0.07 -19.00 13.53
C LEU A 164 -1.25 -19.92 13.28
N LEU A 165 -1.23 -21.13 13.85
CA LEU A 165 -2.36 -22.05 13.76
C LEU A 165 -3.61 -21.41 14.39
N ASN A 166 -3.50 -20.86 15.60
CA ASN A 166 -4.61 -20.16 16.25
C ASN A 166 -5.05 -18.91 15.48
N ALA A 167 -4.11 -18.23 14.81
CA ALA A 167 -4.42 -17.09 13.96
C ALA A 167 -5.18 -17.47 12.68
N LEU A 168 -5.12 -18.72 12.22
CA LEU A 168 -5.84 -19.21 11.03
C LEU A 168 -7.11 -19.98 11.38
N LEU A 169 -7.06 -20.79 12.44
CA LEU A 169 -8.11 -21.69 12.89
C LEU A 169 -8.41 -21.41 14.37
N PRO A 170 -9.25 -20.41 14.68
CA PRO A 170 -9.65 -20.12 16.06
C PRO A 170 -10.50 -21.28 16.62
N LYS A 171 -10.46 -21.47 17.94
CA LYS A 171 -11.24 -22.48 18.65
C LYS A 171 -12.71 -22.10 18.77
#